data_AF-A0AB38HA45-F1
#
_entry.id   AF-A0AB38HA45-F1
#
_cell.length_a   1.000
_cell.length_b   1.000
_cell.length_c   1.000
_cell.angle_alpha   90.00
_cell.angle_beta   90.00
_cell.angle_gamma   90.00
#
_symmetry.space_group_name_H-M   'P 1'
#
loop_
_entity.id
_entity.type
_entity.pdbx_description
1 polymer ?
#
loop_
_entity_poly.entity_id
_entity_poly.type
_entity_poly.pdbx_seq_one_letter_code
_entity_poly.pdbx_strand_id
1 'polypeptide(L)'
;MFVKNLAILTSCLGLMSVAVAQRYTAPPTSSTTGYVPVISDQQMEQCVEIYNQAKWLGEELSRISVNQYSSYEVNAYKQKVDEHRQLTSWFNQNCAGKQSQSACKAAQELNRKNGLPTQSCY
;
A
#
# COMPACT_ATOMS: atom_id res chain seq x y z
N MET A 1 -33.21 -8.50 55.97
CA MET A 1 -32.02 -7.80 55.40
C MET A 1 -31.74 -8.46 54.06
N PHE A 2 -32.10 -7.79 52.96
CA PHE A 2 -31.99 -8.35 51.60
C PHE A 2 -30.57 -8.12 51.07
N VAL A 3 -29.77 -9.18 50.92
CA VAL A 3 -28.48 -9.09 50.24
C VAL A 3 -28.74 -9.26 48.75
N LYS A 4 -28.92 -8.14 48.05
CA LYS A 4 -28.86 -8.08 46.58
C LYS A 4 -27.39 -7.96 46.19
N ASN A 5 -26.75 -9.07 45.83
CA ASN A 5 -25.43 -9.01 45.20
C ASN A 5 -25.57 -9.21 43.69
N LEU A 6 -25.37 -8.08 43.02
CA LEU A 6 -25.40 -7.78 41.60
C LEU A 6 -24.39 -8.65 40.83
N ALA A 7 -24.87 -9.49 39.91
CA ALA A 7 -24.02 -10.16 38.93
C ALA A 7 -23.62 -9.14 37.84
N ILE A 8 -22.35 -8.72 37.83
CA ILE A 8 -21.80 -7.86 36.79
C ILE A 8 -21.25 -8.75 35.68
N LEU A 9 -22.03 -8.93 34.61
CA LEU A 9 -21.60 -9.54 33.35
C LEU A 9 -20.81 -8.48 32.56
N THR A 10 -19.48 -8.54 32.64
CA THR A 10 -18.60 -7.68 31.84
C THR A 10 -18.53 -8.24 30.41
N SER A 11 -19.33 -7.68 29.51
CA SER A 11 -19.27 -8.00 28.09
C SER A 11 -18.00 -7.39 27.47
N CYS A 12 -17.00 -8.23 27.19
CA CYS A 12 -15.84 -7.85 26.37
C CYS A 12 -16.29 -7.70 24.90
N LEU A 13 -16.76 -6.51 24.54
CA LEU A 13 -16.85 -6.09 23.15
C LEU A 13 -15.42 -5.89 22.63
N GLY A 14 -14.85 -6.95 22.07
CA GLY A 14 -13.59 -6.87 21.34
C GLY A 14 -13.78 -5.94 20.14
N LEU A 15 -13.09 -4.81 20.15
CA LEU A 15 -12.92 -3.96 18.96
C LEU A 15 -12.11 -4.76 17.95
N MET A 16 -12.79 -5.41 17.01
CA MET A 16 -12.16 -5.95 15.82
C MET A 16 -11.67 -4.76 15.00
N SER A 17 -10.39 -4.44 15.10
CA SER A 17 -9.72 -3.54 14.17
C SER A 17 -9.88 -4.13 12.77
N VAL A 18 -10.80 -3.56 11.98
CA VAL A 18 -10.87 -3.86 10.55
C VAL A 18 -9.57 -3.35 9.93
N ALA A 19 -8.62 -4.26 9.71
CA ALA A 19 -7.48 -4.00 8.85
C ALA A 19 -8.04 -3.69 7.47
N VAL A 20 -8.07 -2.41 7.08
CA VAL A 20 -8.43 -2.03 5.72
C VAL A 20 -7.37 -2.63 4.82
N ALA A 21 -7.72 -3.70 4.10
CA ALA A 21 -6.82 -4.34 3.17
C ALA A 21 -6.38 -3.30 2.12
N GLN A 22 -5.07 -3.11 2.00
CA GLN A 22 -4.51 -2.15 1.08
C GLN A 22 -4.71 -2.64 -0.36
N ARG A 23 -5.51 -1.89 -1.13
CA ARG A 23 -5.85 -2.23 -2.52
C ARG A 23 -4.73 -1.82 -3.48
N TYR A 24 -4.47 -2.64 -4.48
CA TYR A 24 -3.60 -2.28 -5.59
C TYR A 24 -4.28 -1.19 -6.42
N THR A 25 -3.53 -0.15 -6.76
CA THR A 25 -3.96 0.93 -7.62
C THR A 25 -3.01 1.09 -8.79
N ALA A 26 -3.54 1.45 -9.96
CA ALA A 26 -2.69 1.78 -11.09
C ALA A 26 -1.79 2.99 -10.74
N PRO A 27 -0.50 2.99 -11.11
CA PRO A 27 0.33 4.17 -11.01
C PRO A 27 -0.25 5.32 -11.85
N PRO A 28 -0.03 6.58 -11.44
CA PRO A 28 -0.52 7.74 -12.18
C PRO A 28 0.09 7.77 -13.58
N THR A 29 -0.71 8.21 -14.54
CA THR A 29 -0.29 8.35 -15.93
C THR A 29 0.40 9.68 -16.12
N SER A 30 1.57 9.66 -16.72
CA SER A 30 2.12 10.87 -17.34
C SER A 30 1.67 10.87 -18.79
N SER A 31 0.86 11.85 -19.19
CA SER A 31 0.52 12.02 -20.60
C SER A 31 1.81 12.30 -21.37
N THR A 32 2.25 11.34 -22.18
CA THR A 32 3.36 11.54 -23.09
C THR A 32 2.79 11.61 -24.49
N THR A 33 3.15 12.64 -25.24
CA THR A 33 2.68 12.88 -26.62
C THR A 33 3.45 12.05 -27.66
N GLY A 34 4.22 11.04 -27.22
CA GLY A 34 5.15 10.27 -28.04
C GLY A 34 4.99 8.77 -27.89
N TYR A 35 5.85 8.01 -28.58
CA TYR A 35 5.89 6.56 -28.48
C TYR A 35 6.16 6.12 -27.03
N VAL A 36 5.23 5.35 -26.47
CA VAL A 36 5.32 4.77 -25.13
C VAL A 36 5.93 3.37 -25.24
N PRO A 37 7.10 3.11 -24.65
CA PRO A 37 7.69 1.77 -24.64
C PRO A 37 6.74 0.75 -24.00
N VAL A 38 6.47 -0.33 -24.71
CA VAL A 38 5.66 -1.46 -24.24
C VAL A 38 6.54 -2.42 -23.46
N ILE A 39 6.05 -2.89 -22.32
CA ILE A 39 6.67 -3.96 -21.51
C ILE A 39 5.73 -5.16 -21.46
N SER A 40 6.26 -6.31 -21.06
CA SER A 40 5.44 -7.51 -20.88
C SER A 40 4.40 -7.33 -19.77
N ASP A 41 3.31 -8.10 -19.83
CA ASP A 41 2.28 -8.10 -18.80
C ASP A 41 2.84 -8.46 -17.42
N GLN A 42 3.79 -9.42 -17.36
CA GLN A 42 4.47 -9.78 -16.12
C GLN A 42 5.27 -8.60 -15.55
N GLN A 43 6.01 -7.86 -16.38
CA GLN A 43 6.74 -6.70 -15.92
C GLN A 43 5.78 -5.58 -15.49
N MET A 44 4.63 -5.45 -16.15
CA MET A 44 3.60 -4.50 -15.77
C MET A 44 2.94 -4.85 -14.42
N GLU A 45 2.66 -6.13 -14.16
CA GLU A 45 2.19 -6.61 -12.86
C GLU A 45 3.19 -6.23 -11.76
N GLN A 46 4.48 -6.51 -11.99
CA GLN A 46 5.55 -6.11 -11.07
C GLN A 46 5.63 -4.59 -10.87
N CYS A 47 5.43 -3.80 -11.93
CA CYS A 47 5.38 -2.34 -11.83
C CYS A 47 4.25 -1.87 -10.91
N VAL A 48 3.07 -2.48 -11.00
CA VAL A 48 1.93 -2.16 -10.13
C VAL A 48 2.21 -2.58 -8.69
N GLU A 49 2.80 -3.75 -8.46
CA GLU A 49 3.17 -4.21 -7.11
C GLU A 49 4.16 -3.25 -6.44
N ILE A 50 5.28 -2.95 -7.10
CA ILE A 50 6.32 -2.07 -6.55
C ILE A 50 5.79 -0.66 -6.31
N TYR A 51 4.97 -0.13 -7.22
CA TYR A 51 4.33 1.17 -7.02
C TYR A 51 3.45 1.18 -5.76
N ASN A 52 2.62 0.15 -5.56
CA ASN A 52 1.73 0.10 -4.40
C ASN A 52 2.50 -0.13 -3.10
N GLN A 53 3.53 -0.98 -3.10
CA GLN A 53 4.42 -1.13 -1.95
C GLN A 53 5.08 0.20 -1.55
N ALA A 54 5.62 0.94 -2.52
CA ALA A 54 6.16 2.27 -2.28
C ALA A 54 5.10 3.21 -1.71
N LYS A 55 3.92 3.26 -2.32
CA LYS A 55 2.80 4.09 -1.87
C LYS A 55 2.40 3.79 -0.43
N TRP A 56 2.19 2.53 -0.08
CA TRP A 56 1.77 2.11 1.25
C TRP A 56 2.83 2.41 2.31
N LEU A 57 4.10 2.18 2.00
CA LEU A 57 5.21 2.53 2.88
C LEU A 57 5.35 4.04 3.06
N GLY A 58 5.12 4.83 2.01
CA GLY A 58 5.08 6.30 2.08
C GLY A 58 3.96 6.80 2.98
N GLU A 59 2.75 6.23 2.86
CA GLU A 59 1.61 6.52 3.74
C GLU A 59 1.87 6.08 5.20
N GLU A 60 2.58 4.97 5.41
CA GLU A 60 3.00 4.55 6.75
C GLU A 60 4.00 5.56 7.33
N LEU A 61 5.04 5.91 6.58
CA LEU A 61 6.07 6.87 6.98
C LEU A 61 5.49 8.24 7.34
N SER A 62 4.42 8.70 6.68
CA SER A 62 3.77 9.97 7.00
C SER A 62 2.98 9.96 8.31
N ARG A 63 2.72 8.77 8.89
CA ARG A 63 1.97 8.60 10.14
C ARG A 63 2.86 8.26 11.34
N ILE A 64 4.11 7.85 11.12
CA ILE A 64 5.03 7.50 12.20
C ILE A 64 5.54 8.77 12.88
N SER A 65 5.42 8.82 14.21
CA SER A 65 6.16 9.76 15.06
C SER A 65 7.42 9.06 15.58
N VAL A 66 8.56 9.72 15.47
CA VAL A 66 9.87 9.17 15.86
C VAL A 66 10.39 9.91 17.08
N ASN A 67 10.77 9.18 18.14
CA ASN A 67 11.56 9.76 19.21
C ASN A 67 12.99 10.00 18.72
N GLN A 68 13.31 11.26 18.41
CA GLN A 68 14.63 11.67 17.91
C GLN A 68 15.80 11.38 18.87
N TYR A 69 15.53 11.12 20.16
CA TYR A 69 16.55 10.76 21.14
C TYR A 69 16.77 9.25 21.26
N SER A 70 15.93 8.45 20.61
CA SER A 70 16.08 6.99 20.53
C SER A 70 16.78 6.61 19.24
N SER A 71 18.06 6.24 19.33
CA SER A 71 18.82 5.75 18.17
C SER A 71 18.17 4.53 17.52
N TYR A 72 17.49 3.70 18.29
CA TYR A 72 16.74 2.56 17.79
C TYR A 72 15.59 2.99 16.88
N GLU A 73 14.73 3.91 17.35
CA GLU A 73 13.58 4.39 16.55
C GLU A 73 14.03 5.15 15.31
N VAL A 74 15.07 5.99 15.44
CA VAL A 74 15.66 6.71 14.31
C VAL A 74 16.20 5.74 13.27
N ASN A 75 16.91 4.68 13.69
CA ASN A 75 17.43 3.68 12.76
C ASN A 75 16.31 2.87 12.08
N ALA A 76 15.26 2.49 12.82
CA ALA A 76 14.12 1.78 12.26
C ALA A 76 13.37 2.64 11.23
N TYR A 77 13.13 3.93 11.53
CA TYR A 77 12.53 4.85 10.58
C TYR A 77 13.40 5.04 9.33
N LYS A 78 14.72 5.20 9.52
CA LYS A 78 15.66 5.34 8.40
C LYS A 78 15.65 4.14 7.47
N GLN A 79 15.59 2.91 8.00
CA GLN A 79 15.49 1.70 7.18
C GLN A 79 14.25 1.73 6.27
N LYS A 80 13.09 2.14 6.80
CA LYS A 80 11.87 2.29 6.01
C LYS A 80 11.99 3.38 4.94
N VAL A 81 12.64 4.50 5.26
CA VAL A 81 12.90 5.57 4.28
C VAL A 81 13.80 5.07 3.14
N ASP A 82 14.84 4.29 3.47
CA ASP A 82 15.76 3.72 2.49
C ASP A 82 15.04 2.70 1.58
N GLU A 83 14.18 1.84 2.15
CA GLU A 83 13.34 0.91 1.39
C GLU A 83 12.37 1.66 0.46
N HIS A 84 11.65 2.66 0.97
CA HIS A 84 10.75 3.50 0.16
C HIS A 84 11.48 4.13 -1.03
N ARG A 85 12.71 4.61 -0.80
CA ARG A 85 13.55 5.18 -1.85
C ARG A 85 13.96 4.13 -2.89
N GLN A 86 14.30 2.92 -2.48
CA GLN A 86 14.67 1.83 -3.39
C GLN A 86 13.49 1.41 -4.27
N LEU A 87 12.31 1.22 -3.70
CA LEU A 87 11.08 0.88 -4.44
C LEU A 87 10.74 1.97 -5.46
N THR A 88 10.77 3.24 -5.03
CA THR A 88 10.52 4.39 -5.90
C THR A 88 11.53 4.48 -7.04
N SER A 89 12.81 4.27 -6.75
CA SER A 89 13.88 4.35 -7.76
C SER A 89 13.74 3.23 -8.78
N TRP A 90 13.44 2.00 -8.32
CA TRP A 90 13.20 0.87 -9.20
C TRP A 90 12.00 1.11 -10.11
N PHE A 91 10.88 1.60 -9.56
CA PHE A 91 9.69 1.94 -10.35
C PHE A 91 10.00 3.01 -11.39
N ASN A 92 10.68 4.08 -11.01
CA ASN A 92 11.02 5.16 -11.93
C ASN A 92 11.91 4.69 -13.07
N GLN A 93 12.85 3.79 -12.80
CA GLN A 93 13.74 3.24 -13.82
C GLN A 93 13.03 2.26 -14.76
N ASN A 94 12.17 1.40 -14.22
CA ASN A 94 11.64 0.24 -14.93
C ASN A 94 10.20 0.38 -15.42
N CYS A 95 9.47 1.40 -14.96
CA CYS A 95 8.01 1.48 -15.13
C CYS A 95 7.51 2.86 -15.55
N ALA A 96 8.15 3.94 -15.11
CA ALA A 96 7.68 5.29 -15.41
C ALA A 96 7.61 5.56 -16.92
N GLY A 97 6.51 6.20 -17.33
CA GLY A 97 6.27 6.55 -18.74
C GLY A 97 5.89 5.37 -19.64
N LYS A 98 5.54 4.21 -19.08
CA LYS A 98 5.08 3.01 -19.83
C LYS A 98 3.54 2.93 -19.87
N GLN A 99 3.01 1.95 -20.61
CA GLN A 99 1.57 1.86 -20.93
C GLN A 99 0.65 1.79 -19.70
N SER A 100 -0.15 2.83 -19.49
CA SER A 100 -1.06 2.92 -18.34
C SER A 100 -2.25 1.96 -18.36
N GLN A 101 -2.91 1.76 -19.51
CA GLN A 101 -4.11 0.93 -19.57
C GLN A 101 -3.81 -0.50 -19.09
N SER A 102 -2.63 -1.01 -19.44
CA SER A 102 -2.11 -2.30 -18.97
C SER A 102 -1.87 -2.30 -17.46
N ALA A 103 -1.37 -1.20 -16.90
CA ALA A 103 -1.19 -1.04 -15.45
C ALA A 103 -2.53 -1.08 -14.69
N CYS A 104 -3.60 -0.49 -15.24
CA CYS A 104 -4.92 -0.57 -14.62
C CYS A 104 -5.49 -2.00 -14.62
N LYS A 105 -5.38 -2.71 -15.74
CA LYS A 105 -5.78 -4.12 -15.82
C LYS A 105 -4.96 -5.00 -14.88
N ALA A 106 -3.66 -4.76 -14.78
CA ALA A 106 -2.80 -5.44 -13.82
C ALA A 106 -3.23 -5.18 -12.37
N ALA A 107 -3.58 -3.94 -12.01
CA ALA A 107 -4.13 -3.62 -10.69
C ALA A 107 -5.47 -4.32 -10.41
N GLN A 108 -6.38 -4.37 -11.39
CA GLN A 108 -7.64 -5.13 -11.27
C GLN A 108 -7.37 -6.61 -11.01
N GLU A 109 -6.46 -7.20 -11.76
CA GLU A 109 -6.13 -8.62 -11.67
C GLU A 109 -5.45 -8.96 -10.33
N LEU A 110 -4.49 -8.15 -9.88
CA LEU A 110 -3.88 -8.28 -8.56
C LEU A 110 -4.93 -8.20 -7.45
N ASN A 111 -5.84 -7.22 -7.50
CA ASN A 111 -6.92 -7.12 -6.52
C ASN A 111 -7.84 -8.35 -6.57
N ARG A 112 -8.23 -8.82 -7.76
CA ARG A 112 -9.06 -10.02 -7.94
C ARG A 112 -8.40 -11.26 -7.35
N LYS A 113 -7.11 -11.49 -7.63
CA LYS A 113 -6.31 -12.60 -7.08
C LYS A 113 -6.27 -12.57 -5.54
N ASN A 114 -6.30 -11.38 -4.95
CA ASN A 114 -6.26 -11.17 -3.49
C ASN A 114 -7.66 -11.05 -2.85
N GLY A 115 -8.74 -11.29 -3.60
CA GLY A 115 -10.11 -11.17 -3.07
C GLY A 115 -10.52 -9.73 -2.70
N LEU A 116 -9.87 -8.74 -3.29
CA LEU A 116 -10.11 -7.32 -3.04
C LEU A 116 -11.04 -6.71 -4.10
N PRO A 117 -11.80 -5.65 -3.76
CA PRO A 117 -12.56 -4.88 -4.74
C PRO A 117 -11.66 -4.33 -5.85
N THR A 118 -12.14 -4.39 -7.09
CA THR A 118 -11.42 -3.92 -8.27
C THR A 118 -11.78 -2.47 -8.62
N GLN A 119 -10.90 -1.79 -9.36
CA GLN A 119 -11.09 -0.42 -9.84
C GLN A 119 -11.64 -0.39 -11.28
N SER A 120 -12.27 0.71 -11.72
CA SER A 120 -12.57 0.91 -13.15
C SER A 120 -11.30 1.32 -13.91
N CYS A 121 -11.17 0.87 -15.16
CA CYS A 121 -10.13 1.30 -16.11
C CYS A 121 -10.67 2.21 -17.22
N TYR A 122 -11.94 2.60 -17.12
CA TYR A 122 -12.69 3.46 -18.04
C TYR A 122 -13.38 4.57 -17.27
#